data_AF-A0A5C5X0G3-F1
#
_entry.id   AF-A0A5C5X0G3-F1
#
_cell.length_a   1.000
_cell.length_b   1.000
_cell.length_c   1.000
_cell.angle_alpha   90.00
_cell.angle_beta   90.00
_cell.angle_gamma   90.00
#
_symmetry.space_group_name_H-M   'P 1'
#
loop_
_entity.id
_entity.type
_entity.pdbx_description
1 polymer ?
#
loop_
_entity_poly.entity_id
_entity_poly.type
_entity_poly.pdbx_seq_one_letter_code
_entity_poly.pdbx_strand_id
1 'polypeptide(L)' 'MLTISWTYLLYYLPLIVAISLVFGATRHEDMKLILKHAFHTARWITGFMAIVFAAMLIMDWMV' A
#
# COMPACT_ATOMS: atom_id res chain seq x y z
N MET A 1 12.50 19.64 5.03
CA MET A 1 12.93 18.55 5.96
C MET A 1 11.73 17.70 6.31
N LEU A 2 11.68 16.45 5.83
CA LEU A 2 10.61 15.52 6.18
C LEU A 2 10.64 15.28 7.70
N THR A 3 9.64 15.81 8.41
CA THR A 3 9.51 15.72 9.87
C THR A 3 8.97 14.35 10.32
N ILE A 4 8.74 13.44 9.37
CA ILE A 4 8.18 12.11 9.62
C ILE A 4 9.31 11.17 10.04
N SER A 5 9.21 10.63 11.26
CA SER A 5 10.08 9.54 11.71
C SER A 5 9.81 8.28 10.86
N TRP A 6 10.87 7.55 10.53
CA TRP A 6 10.81 6.26 9.81
C TRP A 6 9.82 5.27 10.42
N THR A 7 9.59 5.34 11.73
CA THR A 7 8.62 4.50 12.44
C THR A 7 7.18 4.72 11.95
N TYR A 8 6.81 5.93 11.57
CA TYR A 8 5.46 6.22 11.07
C TYR A 8 5.18 5.55 9.71
N LEU A 9 6.22 5.37 8.89
CA LEU A 9 6.07 4.65 7.62
C LEU A 9 5.71 3.18 7.84
N LEU A 10 6.02 2.60 9.00
CA LEU A 10 5.65 1.22 9.31
C LEU A 10 4.15 1.05 9.55
N TYR A 11 3.40 2.11 9.89
CA TYR A 11 1.94 2.05 10.01
C TYR A 11 1.23 1.73 8.70
N TYR A 12 1.92 1.91 7.57
CA TYR A 12 1.46 1.46 6.28
C TYR A 12 1.26 -0.07 6.20
N LEU A 13 2.13 -0.86 6.84
CA LEU A 13 2.12 -2.33 6.75
C LEU A 13 0.86 -2.99 7.31
N PRO A 14 0.42 -2.72 8.56
CA PRO A 14 -0.81 -3.33 9.07
C PRO A 14 -2.04 -2.88 8.26
N LEU A 15 -2.04 -1.64 7.78
CA LEU A 15 -3.14 -1.08 6.98
C LEU A 15 -3.28 -1.80 5.63
N ILE A 16 -2.18 -1.93 4.88
CA ILE A 16 -2.19 -2.57 3.56
C ILE A 16 -2.56 -4.06 3.67
N VAL A 17 -2.08 -4.74 4.72
CA VAL A 17 -2.39 -6.14 4.99
C VAL A 17 -3.88 -6.30 5.29
N ALA A 18 -4.43 -5.52 6.22
CA ALA A 18 -5.84 -5.61 6.61
C ALA A 18 -6.77 -5.35 5.41
N ILE A 19 -6.58 -4.25 4.69
CA ILE A 19 -7.46 -3.87 3.57
C ILE A 19 -7.38 -4.90 2.44
N SER A 20 -6.18 -5.36 2.10
CA SER A 20 -5.99 -6.31 1.00
C SER A 20 -6.59 -7.68 1.30
N LEU A 21 -6.45 -8.18 2.54
CA LEU A 21 -7.04 -9.44 2.95
C LEU A 21 -8.57 -9.36 2.99
N VAL A 22 -9.14 -8.30 3.58
CA VAL A 22 -10.60 -8.09 3.60
C VAL A 22 -11.15 -8.00 2.18
N PHE A 23 -10.48 -7.27 1.29
CA PHE A 23 -10.88 -7.18 -0.12
C PHE A 23 -10.84 -8.54 -0.82
N GLY A 24 -9.82 -9.35 -0.60
CA GLY A 24 -9.73 -10.71 -1.17
C GLY A 24 -10.82 -11.64 -0.64
N ALA A 25 -11.07 -11.59 0.67
CA ALA A 25 -12.00 -12.47 1.39
C ALA A 25 -13.47 -12.17 1.10
N THR A 26 -13.82 -10.92 0.75
CA THR A 26 -15.21 -10.57 0.39
C THR A 26 -15.65 -11.14 -0.96
N ARG A 27 -14.72 -11.56 -1.83
CA ARG A 27 -15.02 -12.02 -3.19
C ARG A 27 -14.88 -13.52 -3.39
N HIS A 28 -14.12 -14.20 -2.53
CA HIS A 28 -13.75 -15.59 -2.72
C HIS A 28 -13.75 -16.32 -1.39
N GLU A 29 -14.19 -17.58 -1.41
CA GLU A 29 -14.13 -18.48 -0.26
C GLU A 29 -12.88 -19.38 -0.30
N ASP A 30 -12.30 -19.57 -1.49
CA ASP A 30 -11.05 -20.32 -1.66
C ASP A 30 -9.85 -19.50 -1.20
N MET A 31 -9.11 -20.05 -0.22
CA MET A 31 -7.95 -19.38 0.40
C MET A 31 -6.86 -18.98 -0.61
N LYS A 32 -6.63 -19.78 -1.65
CA LYS A 32 -5.59 -19.47 -2.65
C LYS A 32 -6.02 -18.28 -3.49
N LEU A 33 -7.29 -18.20 -3.87
CA LEU A 33 -7.83 -17.05 -4.59
C LEU A 33 -7.85 -15.79 -3.73
N ILE A 34 -8.23 -15.89 -2.44
CA ILE A 34 -8.17 -14.78 -1.49
C ILE A 34 -6.76 -14.18 -1.47
N LEU A 35 -5.74 -15.00 -1.25
CA LEU A 35 -4.35 -14.53 -1.17
C LEU A 35 -3.86 -13.95 -2.50
N LYS A 36 -4.22 -14.56 -3.64
CA LYS A 36 -3.86 -14.05 -4.97
C LYS A 36 -4.43 -12.65 -5.21
N HIS A 37 -5.72 -12.46 -4.91
CA HIS A 37 -6.38 -11.16 -5.08
C HIS A 37 -5.91 -10.14 -4.05
N ALA A 38 -5.71 -10.54 -2.79
CA ALA A 38 -5.14 -9.69 -1.77
C ALA A 38 -3.75 -9.18 -2.18
N PHE A 39 -2.86 -10.06 -2.66
CA PHE A 39 -1.53 -9.64 -3.11
C PHE A 39 -1.58 -8.71 -4.33
N HIS A 40 -2.48 -8.99 -5.28
CA HIS A 40 -2.70 -8.10 -6.42
C HIS A 40 -3.17 -6.71 -5.97
N THR A 41 -4.12 -6.63 -5.04
CA THR A 41 -4.62 -5.38 -4.46
C THR A 41 -3.52 -4.64 -3.70
N ALA A 42 -2.76 -5.33 -2.84
CA ALA A 42 -1.64 -4.76 -2.12
C ALA A 42 -0.60 -4.13 -3.07
N ARG A 43 -0.25 -4.84 -4.16
CA ARG A 43 0.71 -4.34 -5.15
C ARG A 43 0.21 -3.07 -5.83
N TRP A 44 -1.06 -3.01 -6.24
CA TRP A 44 -1.62 -1.84 -6.91
C TRP A 44 -1.70 -0.63 -5.99
N ILE A 45 -2.19 -0.80 -4.76
CA ILE A 45 -2.27 0.30 -3.79
C ILE A 45 -0.85 0.80 -3.46
N THR A 46 0.10 -0.11 -3.19
CA THR A 46 1.49 0.27 -2.92
C THR A 46 2.11 1.00 -4.10
N GLY A 47 1.92 0.48 -5.32
CA GLY A 47 2.46 1.09 -6.53
C GLY A 47 1.90 2.49 -6.77
N PHE A 48 0.58 2.67 -6.60
CA PHE A 48 -0.05 3.98 -6.72
C PHE A 48 0.50 4.97 -5.68
N MET A 49 0.56 4.57 -4.40
CA MET A 49 1.11 5.41 -3.34
C MET A 49 2.58 5.77 -3.58
N ALA A 50 3.38 4.83 -4.08
CA ALA A 50 4.78 5.07 -4.43
C ALA A 50 4.94 6.06 -5.58
N ILE A 51 4.08 6.01 -6.60
CA ILE A 51 4.06 6.99 -7.70
C ILE A 51 3.75 8.38 -7.18
N VAL A 52 2.71 8.52 -6.33
CA VAL A 52 2.36 9.80 -5.72
C VAL A 52 3.52 10.32 -4.86
N PHE A 53 4.13 9.47 -4.04
CA PHE A 53 5.28 9.84 -3.22
C PHE A 53 6.47 10.29 -4.07
N ALA A 54 6.79 9.59 -5.15
CA ALA A 54 7.86 9.97 -6.07
C ALA A 54 7.57 11.32 -6.76
N ALA A 55 6.33 11.56 -7.18
CA ALA A 55 5.92 12.85 -7.75
C ALA A 55 6.10 13.99 -6.74
N MET A 56 5.68 13.79 -5.49
CA MET A 56 5.88 14.77 -4.42
C MET A 56 7.36 15.03 -4.12
N LEU A 57 8.20 13.99 -4.12
CA LEU A 57 9.65 14.15 -3.95
C LEU A 57 10.27 14.95 -5.08
N ILE A 58 9.89 14.69 -6.33
CA ILE A 58 10.37 15.47 -7.48
C ILE A 58 9.98 16.94 -7.33
N MET A 59 8.73 17.21 -6.94
CA MET A 59 8.27 18.58 -6.70
C MET A 59 9.05 19.28 -5.58
N ASP A 60 9.33 18.59 -4.46
CA ASP A 60 10.13 19.12 -3.35
C ASP A 60 11.55 19.49 -3.79
N TRP A 61 12.15 18.73 -4.72
CA TRP A 61 13.48 19.02 -5.27
C TRP A 61 13.51 20.18 -6.25
N MET A 62 12.37 20.53 -6.84
CA MET A 62 12.25 21.64 -7.80
C MET A 62 12.00 23.00 -7.12
N VAL A 63 11.65 22.99 -5.82
CA VAL A 63 11.40 24.19 -4.99
C VAL A 63 12.66 24.52 -4.19
#